data_AF-A0A2I0KJ98-F1
#
_entry.id   AF-A0A2I0KJ98-F1
#
_cell.length_a   1.000
_cell.length_b   1.000
_cell.length_c   1.000
_cell.angle_alpha   90.00
_cell.angle_beta   90.00
_cell.angle_gamma   90.00
#
_symmetry.space_group_name_H-M   'P 1'
#
loop_
_entity.id
_entity.type
_entity.pdbx_description
1 polymer ?
#
loop_
_entity_poly.entity_id
_entity_poly.type
_entity_poly.pdbx_seq_one_letter_code
_entity_poly.pdbx_strand_id
1 'polypeptide(L)'
;MSHLESIASSAVRAAIKVKASVIICFTSSGRAARLIAKYRPTMPVISVVIPRLQTNQLKWTFSGAFEARQSLIVRGLFPMLADPRHPAESTSTTNESILKVALDHGKASGIIKAHDRVVVCQKVVDASVVKILELED
;
A
#
# COMPACT_ATOMS: atom_id res chain seq x y z
N MET A 1 -18.44 11.11 -7.77
CA MET A 1 -17.36 10.16 -7.40
C MET A 1 -16.36 10.88 -6.51
N SER A 2 -15.88 10.24 -5.44
CA SER A 2 -14.81 10.83 -4.63
C SER A 2 -13.47 10.75 -5.37
N HIS A 3 -12.58 11.72 -5.18
CA HIS A 3 -11.27 11.75 -5.85
C HIS A 3 -10.49 10.43 -5.64
N LEU A 4 -10.56 9.87 -4.43
CA LEU A 4 -9.86 8.64 -4.06
C LEU A 4 -10.48 7.39 -4.71
N GLU A 5 -11.78 7.37 -4.92
CA GLU A 5 -12.46 6.29 -5.65
C GLU A 5 -12.13 6.31 -7.15
N SER A 6 -12.06 7.50 -7.76
CA SER A 6 -11.60 7.66 -9.15
C SER A 6 -10.17 7.13 -9.32
N ILE A 7 -9.29 7.41 -8.36
CA ILE A 7 -7.91 6.89 -8.37
C ILE A 7 -7.89 5.37 -8.21
N ALA A 8 -8.66 4.81 -7.29
CA ALA A 8 -8.72 3.36 -7.08
C ALA A 8 -9.20 2.64 -8.34
N SER A 9 -10.23 3.16 -9.02
CA SER A 9 -10.72 2.63 -10.30
C SER A 9 -9.62 2.66 -11.38
N SER A 10 -8.95 3.81 -11.53
CA SER A 10 -7.88 3.98 -12.51
C SER A 10 -6.67 3.10 -12.22
N ALA A 11 -6.29 2.94 -10.94
CA ALA A 11 -5.18 2.08 -10.53
C ALA A 11 -5.44 0.60 -10.86
N VAL A 12 -6.65 0.11 -10.58
CA VAL A 12 -7.02 -1.28 -10.91
C VAL A 12 -7.05 -1.50 -12.41
N ARG A 13 -7.60 -0.55 -13.19
CA ARG A 13 -7.58 -0.61 -14.65
C ARG A 13 -6.17 -0.58 -15.22
N ALA A 14 -5.30 0.27 -14.68
CA ALA A 14 -3.90 0.34 -15.05
C ALA A 14 -3.18 -0.99 -14.76
N ALA A 15 -3.38 -1.55 -13.56
CA ALA A 15 -2.81 -2.84 -13.15
C ALA A 15 -3.22 -3.98 -14.09
N ILE A 16 -4.49 -4.05 -14.48
CA ILE A 16 -4.98 -5.04 -15.45
C ILE A 16 -4.32 -4.82 -16.82
N LYS A 17 -4.24 -3.57 -17.29
CA LYS A 17 -3.69 -3.25 -18.62
C LYS A 17 -2.19 -3.56 -18.72
N VAL A 18 -1.42 -3.28 -17.67
CA VAL A 18 0.02 -3.55 -17.64
C VAL A 18 0.36 -4.98 -17.21
N LYS A 19 -0.66 -5.80 -16.89
CA LYS A 19 -0.51 -7.15 -16.34
C LYS A 19 0.39 -7.16 -15.09
N ALA A 20 0.11 -6.26 -14.15
CA ALA A 20 0.87 -6.18 -12.92
C ALA A 20 0.68 -7.46 -12.07
N SER A 21 1.75 -7.92 -11.43
CA SER A 21 1.71 -9.08 -10.54
C SER A 21 1.08 -8.76 -9.18
N VAL A 22 1.19 -7.51 -8.73
CA VAL A 22 0.62 -7.05 -7.46
C VAL A 22 0.31 -5.55 -7.48
N ILE A 23 -0.66 -5.15 -6.67
CA ILE A 23 -0.91 -3.73 -6.34
C ILE A 23 -0.43 -3.48 -4.91
N ILE A 24 0.45 -2.51 -4.71
CA ILE A 24 0.88 -2.05 -3.38
C ILE A 24 0.10 -0.78 -3.05
N CYS A 25 -0.63 -0.78 -1.94
CA CYS A 25 -1.41 0.36 -1.49
C CYS A 25 -0.96 0.82 -0.11
N PHE A 26 -0.48 2.06 -0.02
CA PHE A 26 -0.21 2.72 1.25
C PHE A 26 -1.49 3.29 1.84
N THR A 27 -1.76 2.95 3.09
CA THR A 27 -2.97 3.38 3.78
C THR A 27 -2.73 3.58 5.27
N SER A 28 -3.50 4.48 5.90
CA SER A 28 -3.49 4.64 7.37
C SER A 28 -4.76 4.07 8.00
N SER A 29 -5.90 4.15 7.30
CA SER A 29 -7.21 3.71 7.80
C SER A 29 -7.78 2.48 7.07
N GLY A 30 -7.05 1.91 6.11
CA GLY A 30 -7.53 0.81 5.26
C GLY A 30 -8.55 1.23 4.18
N ARG A 31 -9.05 2.48 4.19
CA ARG A 31 -10.10 2.93 3.26
C ARG A 31 -9.67 2.84 1.79
N ALA A 32 -8.43 3.21 1.47
CA ALA A 32 -7.91 3.17 0.11
C ALA A 32 -7.79 1.72 -0.41
N ALA A 33 -7.25 0.82 0.42
CA ALA A 33 -7.13 -0.59 0.10
C ALA A 33 -8.52 -1.22 -0.16
N ARG A 34 -9.52 -0.92 0.70
CA ARG A 34 -10.90 -1.40 0.49
C ARG A 34 -11.54 -0.89 -0.80
N LEU A 35 -11.25 0.35 -1.21
CA LEU A 35 -11.74 0.90 -2.48
C LEU A 35 -11.06 0.25 -3.69
N ILE A 36 -9.78 -0.12 -3.61
CA ILE A 36 -9.12 -0.92 -4.64
C ILE A 36 -9.79 -2.30 -4.72
N ALA A 37 -9.99 -2.96 -3.58
CA ALA A 37 -10.62 -4.29 -3.52
C ALA A 37 -12.08 -4.29 -4.02
N LYS A 38 -12.82 -3.17 -3.88
CA LYS A 38 -14.17 -2.99 -4.44
C LYS A 38 -14.21 -3.28 -5.94
N TYR A 39 -13.17 -2.91 -6.68
CA TYR A 39 -13.07 -3.13 -8.13
C TYR A 39 -12.57 -4.54 -8.50
N ARG A 40 -12.40 -5.44 -7.53
CA ARG A 40 -12.09 -6.86 -7.72
C ARG A 40 -10.89 -7.09 -8.67
N PRO A 41 -9.69 -6.53 -8.37
CA PRO A 41 -8.48 -6.84 -9.14
C PRO A 41 -8.22 -8.35 -9.17
N THR A 42 -7.66 -8.84 -10.26
CA THR A 42 -7.25 -10.24 -10.43
C THR A 42 -5.96 -10.54 -9.68
N MET A 43 -5.07 -9.55 -9.56
CA MET A 43 -3.84 -9.61 -8.77
C MET A 43 -4.10 -9.33 -7.29
N PRO A 44 -3.27 -9.87 -6.38
CA PRO A 44 -3.31 -9.53 -4.96
C PRO A 44 -3.01 -8.04 -4.73
N VAL A 45 -3.52 -7.52 -3.61
CA VAL A 45 -3.28 -6.15 -3.16
C VAL A 45 -2.57 -6.20 -1.82
N ILE A 46 -1.30 -5.80 -1.77
CA ILE A 46 -0.57 -5.64 -0.52
C ILE A 46 -0.93 -4.28 0.06
N SER A 47 -1.65 -4.27 1.18
CA SER A 47 -2.01 -3.01 1.85
C SER A 47 -1.01 -2.70 2.96
N VAL A 48 -0.11 -1.77 2.70
CA VAL A 48 0.88 -1.29 3.66
C VAL A 48 0.23 -0.28 4.59
N VAL A 49 0.04 -0.67 5.84
CA VAL A 49 -0.51 0.20 6.87
C VAL A 49 0.61 0.99 7.51
N ILE A 50 0.64 2.30 7.23
CA ILE A 50 1.56 3.23 7.89
C ILE A 50 0.98 3.58 9.25
N PRO A 51 1.69 3.25 10.33
CA PRO A 51 1.18 3.53 11.65
C PRO A 51 1.29 5.00 12.02
N ARG A 52 0.40 5.46 12.90
CA ARG A 52 0.56 6.77 13.53
C ARG A 52 1.11 6.56 14.92
N LEU A 53 2.22 7.24 15.16
CA LEU A 53 2.85 7.30 16.45
C LEU A 53 2.26 8.49 17.20
N GLN A 54 1.50 8.23 18.24
CA GLN A 54 1.06 9.25 19.18
C GLN A 54 1.94 9.15 20.42
N THR A 55 2.55 10.26 20.82
CA THR A 55 3.30 10.35 22.06
C THR A 55 2.57 11.27 23.02
N ASN A 56 2.33 10.80 24.22
CA ASN A 56 1.84 11.64 25.30
C ASN A 56 2.88 11.60 26.42
N GLN A 57 3.97 12.36 26.24
CA GLN A 57 5.15 12.66 27.11
C GLN A 57 5.77 11.50 27.93
N LEU A 58 4.97 10.61 28.52
CA LEU A 58 5.34 9.38 29.22
C LEU A 58 5.03 8.08 28.44
N LYS A 59 4.14 8.09 27.44
CA LYS A 59 3.72 6.86 26.74
C LYS A 59 3.63 7.04 25.23
N TRP A 60 4.27 6.12 24.52
CA TRP A 60 4.12 5.93 23.07
C TRP A 60 2.94 4.99 22.80
N THR A 61 1.97 5.44 22.01
CA THR A 61 0.88 4.61 21.51
C THR A 61 0.95 4.53 19.98
N PHE A 62 0.64 3.34 19.47
CA PHE A 62 0.72 3.02 18.05
C PHE A 62 -0.67 2.68 17.53
N SER A 63 -1.13 3.41 16.51
CA SER A 63 -2.34 3.05 15.74
C SER A 63 -1.94 2.49 14.38
N GLY A 64 -2.72 1.57 13.81
CA GLY A 64 -2.43 0.92 12.52
C GLY A 64 -2.58 -0.60 12.58
N ALA A 65 -2.24 -1.22 13.71
CA ALA A 65 -2.33 -2.68 13.86
C ALA A 65 -3.78 -3.18 13.81
N PHE A 66 -4.72 -2.39 14.33
CA PHE A 66 -6.14 -2.71 14.27
C PHE A 66 -6.68 -2.63 12.83
N GLU A 67 -6.30 -1.59 12.10
CA GLU A 67 -6.69 -1.33 10.72
C GLU A 67 -6.13 -2.37 9.75
N ALA A 68 -4.89 -2.83 10.00
CA ALA A 68 -4.29 -3.96 9.29
C ALA A 68 -5.11 -5.23 9.50
N ARG A 69 -5.45 -5.58 10.75
CA ARG A 69 -6.29 -6.75 11.06
C ARG A 69 -7.68 -6.67 10.46
N GLN A 70 -8.34 -5.51 10.51
CA GLN A 70 -9.65 -5.32 9.90
C GLN A 70 -9.64 -5.51 8.38
N SER A 71 -8.51 -5.22 7.73
CA SER A 71 -8.39 -5.35 6.28
C SER A 71 -8.38 -6.81 5.80
N LEU A 72 -8.09 -7.78 6.69
CA LEU A 72 -8.14 -9.22 6.39
C LEU A 72 -9.54 -9.72 6.01
N ILE A 73 -10.60 -9.02 6.43
CA ILE A 73 -11.99 -9.37 6.09
C ILE A 73 -12.27 -9.13 4.59
N VAL A 74 -11.48 -8.28 3.93
CA VAL A 74 -11.73 -7.86 2.56
C VAL A 74 -10.92 -8.70 1.59
N ARG A 75 -11.62 -9.29 0.60
CA ARG A 75 -11.00 -10.15 -0.41
C ARG A 75 -9.83 -9.46 -1.12
N GLY A 76 -8.75 -10.21 -1.28
CA GLY A 76 -7.61 -9.82 -2.09
C GLY A 76 -6.67 -8.83 -1.41
N LEU A 77 -6.99 -8.36 -0.19
CA LEU A 77 -6.08 -7.57 0.63
C LEU A 77 -5.16 -8.48 1.44
N PHE A 78 -3.86 -8.20 1.35
CA PHE A 78 -2.81 -8.81 2.14
C PHE A 78 -2.15 -7.69 2.96
N PRO A 79 -2.63 -7.43 4.19
CA PRO A 79 -2.16 -6.31 4.97
C PRO A 79 -0.76 -6.56 5.55
N MET A 80 0.08 -5.54 5.44
CA MET A 80 1.41 -5.50 6.05
C MET A 80 1.49 -4.26 6.93
N LEU A 81 2.02 -4.39 8.14
CA LEU A 81 2.24 -3.27 9.05
C LEU A 81 3.66 -2.74 8.87
N ALA A 82 3.81 -1.45 8.57
CA ALA A 82 5.13 -0.84 8.46
C ALA A 82 5.76 -0.59 9.85
N ASP A 83 7.10 -0.60 9.93
CA ASP A 83 7.82 -0.34 11.18
C ASP A 83 7.65 1.13 11.61
N PRO A 84 7.23 1.40 12.87
CA PRO A 84 7.11 2.77 13.41
C PRO A 84 8.43 3.55 13.45
N ARG A 85 9.57 2.87 13.40
CA ARG A 85 10.90 3.50 13.43
C ARG A 85 11.22 4.28 12.16
N HIS A 86 10.41 4.14 11.12
CA HIS A 86 10.41 5.05 9.98
C HIS A 86 9.40 6.16 10.26
N PRO A 87 9.85 7.38 10.63
CA PRO A 87 8.95 8.44 11.03
C PRO A 87 7.95 8.72 9.92
N ALA A 88 6.66 8.80 10.28
CA ALA A 88 5.56 9.18 9.40
C ALA A 88 5.62 10.66 8.96
N GLU A 89 6.83 11.22 8.81
CA GLU A 89 7.01 12.47 8.14
C GLU A 89 6.79 12.24 6.65
N SER A 90 5.95 13.10 6.07
CA SER A 90 5.48 13.10 4.69
C SER A 90 6.58 13.40 3.67
N THR A 91 7.79 12.92 3.91
CA THR A 91 8.95 13.05 3.02
C THR A 91 8.93 11.88 2.04
N SER A 92 9.15 12.16 0.76
CA SER A 92 9.18 11.17 -0.32
C SER A 92 10.08 9.97 -0.02
N THR A 93 11.21 10.23 0.65
CA THR A 93 12.25 9.25 1.00
C THR A 93 11.76 8.15 1.97
N THR A 94 10.91 8.49 2.94
CA THR A 94 10.36 7.50 3.88
C THR A 94 9.47 6.50 3.15
N ASN A 95 8.63 6.98 2.21
CA ASN A 95 7.76 6.12 1.43
C ASN A 95 8.55 5.15 0.53
N GLU A 96 9.72 5.55 0.04
CA GLU A 96 10.60 4.68 -0.76
C GLU A 96 11.22 3.55 0.06
N SER A 97 11.66 3.82 1.28
CA SER A 97 12.19 2.77 2.17
C SER A 97 11.12 1.73 2.52
N ILE A 98 9.90 2.16 2.84
CA ILE A 98 8.79 1.26 3.15
C ILE A 98 8.34 0.50 1.89
N LEU A 99 8.37 1.16 0.73
CA LEU A 99 8.10 0.51 -0.55
C LEU A 99 9.09 -0.62 -0.82
N LYS A 100 10.39 -0.41 -0.55
CA LYS A 100 11.40 -1.46 -0.68
C LYS A 100 11.07 -2.66 0.21
N VAL A 101 10.71 -2.44 1.47
CA VAL A 101 10.28 -3.52 2.38
C VAL A 101 9.05 -4.26 1.85
N ALA A 102 8.08 -3.54 1.28
CA ALA A 102 6.88 -4.15 0.69
C ALA A 102 7.21 -5.00 -0.55
N LEU A 103 8.15 -4.53 -1.38
CA LEU A 103 8.66 -5.27 -2.54
C LEU A 103 9.42 -6.52 -2.09
N ASP A 104 10.30 -6.40 -1.11
CA ASP A 104 11.06 -7.52 -0.55
C ASP A 104 10.14 -8.57 0.06
N HIS A 105 9.09 -8.15 0.78
CA HIS A 105 8.05 -9.04 1.29
C HIS A 105 7.29 -9.76 0.15
N GLY A 106 6.96 -9.04 -0.93
CA GLY A 106 6.32 -9.63 -2.09
C GLY A 106 7.21 -10.61 -2.85
N LYS A 107 8.52 -10.33 -2.94
CA LYS A 107 9.55 -11.22 -3.50
C LYS A 107 9.70 -12.48 -2.64
N ALA A 108 9.84 -12.31 -1.32
CA ALA A 108 9.93 -13.41 -0.36
C ALA A 108 8.68 -14.30 -0.34
N SER A 109 7.50 -13.72 -0.56
CA SER A 109 6.24 -14.46 -0.68
C SER A 109 6.06 -15.17 -2.03
N GLY A 110 6.97 -14.97 -2.99
CA GLY A 110 6.89 -15.53 -4.34
C GLY A 110 5.81 -14.92 -5.24
N ILE A 111 5.19 -13.82 -4.81
CA ILE A 111 4.14 -13.10 -5.56
C ILE A 111 4.78 -12.21 -6.63
N ILE A 112 5.94 -11.64 -6.32
CA ILE A 112 6.68 -10.73 -7.19
C ILE A 112 7.91 -11.46 -7.72
N LYS A 113 8.11 -11.45 -9.04
CA LYS A 113 9.30 -11.99 -9.71
C LYS A 113 10.11 -10.88 -10.38
N ALA A 114 11.31 -11.22 -10.84
CA ALA A 114 12.10 -10.34 -11.71
C ALA A 114 11.30 -10.02 -13.00
N HIS A 115 11.45 -8.80 -13.52
CA HIS A 115 10.74 -8.26 -14.68
C HIS A 115 9.21 -8.14 -14.53
N ASP A 116 8.66 -8.38 -13.35
CA ASP A 116 7.25 -8.12 -13.10
C ASP A 116 6.98 -6.61 -12.98
N ARG A 117 5.74 -6.24 -13.30
CA ARG A 117 5.24 -4.89 -13.10
C ARG A 117 4.42 -4.80 -11.83
N VAL A 118 4.61 -3.72 -11.09
CA VAL A 118 3.93 -3.45 -9.83
C VAL A 118 3.25 -2.09 -9.91
N VAL A 119 1.99 -2.02 -9.47
CA VAL A 119 1.29 -0.74 -9.36
C VAL A 119 1.29 -0.29 -7.91
N VAL A 120 1.77 0.92 -7.66
CA VAL A 120 1.84 1.52 -6.32
C VAL A 120 0.83 2.66 -6.20
N CYS A 121 -0.02 2.59 -5.19
CA CYS A 121 -0.97 3.62 -4.82
C CYS A 121 -0.55 4.25 -3.49
N GLN A 122 -0.19 5.54 -3.49
CA GLN A 122 0.27 6.24 -2.30
C GLN A 122 -0.22 7.69 -2.26
N LYS A 123 -0.28 8.26 -1.06
CA LYS A 123 -0.47 9.70 -0.87
C LYS A 123 0.90 10.34 -0.67
N VAL A 124 1.28 11.27 -1.55
CA VAL A 124 2.51 12.06 -1.48
C VAL A 124 2.13 13.49 -1.17
N VAL A 125 2.52 13.97 0.01
CA VAL A 125 2.12 15.29 0.52
C VAL A 125 0.59 15.37 0.54
N ASP A 126 -0.04 16.10 -0.38
CA ASP A 126 -1.50 16.19 -0.50
C ASP A 126 -2.07 15.53 -1.77
N ALA A 127 -1.21 15.10 -2.69
CA ALA A 127 -1.61 14.44 -3.92
C ALA A 127 -1.68 12.92 -3.73
N SER A 128 -2.67 12.30 -4.36
CA SER A 128 -2.73 10.83 -4.45
C SER A 128 -2.16 10.39 -5.80
N VAL A 129 -1.16 9.53 -5.76
CA VAL A 129 -0.34 9.16 -6.92
C VAL A 129 -0.46 7.66 -7.18
N VAL A 130 -0.56 7.31 -8.46
CA VAL A 130 -0.44 5.94 -8.96
C VAL A 130 0.86 5.84 -9.74
N LYS A 131 1.76 4.96 -9.31
CA LYS A 131 3.04 4.69 -10.00
C LYS A 131 3.00 3.28 -10.58
N ILE A 132 3.59 3.10 -11.75
CA ILE A 132 3.86 1.78 -12.33
C ILE A 132 5.37 1.60 -12.25
N LEU A 133 5.80 0.51 -11.62
CA LEU A 133 7.20 0.14 -11.47
C LEU A 133 7.44 -1.15 -12.22
N GLU A 134 8.50 -1.21 -12.99
CA GLU A 134 9.02 -2.42 -13.60
C GLU A 134 10.22 -2.85 -12.76
N LEU A 135 10.23 -4.11 -12.32
CA LEU A 135 11.31 -4.61 -11.49
C LEU A 135 12.46 -5.07 -12.37
N GLU A 136 13.60 -4.42 -12.19
CA GLU A 136 14.88 -4.90 -12.69
C GLU A 136 15.34 -6.11 -11.84
N ASP A 137 16.27 -6.90 -12.38
CA ASP A 137 16.80 -8.12 -11.76
C ASP A 137 17.35 -7.88 -10.33
#